data_AF-A0AA38M7X8-F1
#
_entry.id   AF-A0AA38M7X8-F1
#
_cell.length_a   1.000
_cell.length_b   1.000
_cell.length_c   1.000
_cell.angle_alpha   90.00
_cell.angle_beta   90.00
_cell.angle_gamma   90.00
#
_symmetry.space_group_name_H-M   'P 1'
#
loop_
_entity.id
_entity.type
_entity.pdbx_description
1 polymer ?
#
loop_
_entity_poly.entity_id
_entity_poly.type
_entity_poly.pdbx_seq_one_letter_code
_entity_poly.pdbx_strand_id
1 'polypeptide(L)'
;MANEEQPPKNMMTTTDSCKIYEDMSGFYRKEVFSDVNLILCDKTIPAHKIVLAIGCKYFESILIENPKQSEIILEDVPSKAFEAVLLYIYTGSVLVEMSYGDDLFDVIQLARKYSLKSLEDTLYEKTVSIMCPSNICLFLNKSNELQMDELKQICLLFIDSNLSKILGTNLLNVLTQKSMVQLLERDCFPAHETEIFEIAASWCGSNTDVNNLVSGCVKLTKLTIDELFNVVWPSKIIESERLLNALVSIRNNSTNTAHLINKNIAVAAYNAKVISGIKTLKLLEGTENEDEGARHDQNDVNGITLDLGLNRSFNHVKLKMLGIFYSSYYLETSFNQRKWYKLIDYSQYACSYEQNLYFDGVHQARYIRAVFSKLIPLGKFEVSFDSTVPEVHNHIIYPSSNVIYSETKIFMW
;
A
#
# COMPACT_ATOMS: atom_id res chain seq x y z
N MET A 1 3.02 -43.23 27.96
CA MET A 1 2.38 -44.07 26.93
C MET A 1 1.39 -44.96 27.64
N ALA A 2 0.13 -44.53 27.74
CA ALA A 2 -0.94 -45.36 28.26
C ALA A 2 -1.29 -46.38 27.18
N ASN A 3 -1.29 -47.68 27.53
CA ASN A 3 -1.77 -48.73 26.65
C ASN A 3 -3.25 -48.48 26.37
N GLU A 4 -3.58 -48.12 25.13
CA GLU A 4 -4.95 -48.24 24.62
C GLU A 4 -5.25 -49.74 24.52
N GLU A 5 -5.91 -50.30 25.54
CA GLU A 5 -6.51 -51.63 25.45
C GLU A 5 -7.55 -51.63 24.33
N GLN A 6 -7.30 -52.39 23.27
CA GLN A 6 -8.30 -52.61 22.22
C GLN A 6 -9.54 -53.26 22.85
N PRO A 7 -10.75 -52.73 22.58
CA PRO A 7 -11.96 -53.29 23.15
C PRO A 7 -12.16 -54.75 22.70
N PRO A 8 -12.64 -55.64 23.58
CA PRO A 8 -12.80 -57.07 23.27
C PRO A 8 -13.72 -57.29 22.06
N LYS A 9 -13.42 -58.31 21.25
CA LYS A 9 -13.99 -58.61 19.91
C LYS A 9 -15.53 -58.78 19.82
N ASN A 10 -16.26 -58.67 20.93
CA ASN A 10 -17.72 -58.82 21.00
C ASN A 10 -18.44 -57.61 21.64
N MET A 11 -17.85 -56.41 21.64
CA MET A 11 -18.54 -55.19 22.09
C MET A 11 -19.14 -54.41 20.91
N MET A 12 -20.42 -54.08 21.02
CA MET A 12 -21.09 -53.09 20.18
C MET A 12 -21.01 -51.73 20.88
N THR A 13 -20.45 -50.72 20.23
CA THR A 13 -20.48 -49.34 20.70
C THR A 13 -21.58 -48.58 19.96
N THR A 14 -22.34 -47.77 20.71
CA THR A 14 -23.26 -46.77 20.15
C THR A 14 -22.81 -45.40 20.66
N THR A 15 -22.99 -44.35 19.86
CA THR A 15 -22.47 -43.02 20.17
C THR A 15 -23.55 -41.98 19.95
N ASP A 16 -24.19 -41.56 21.04
CA ASP A 16 -25.25 -40.53 21.06
C ASP A 16 -24.72 -39.17 21.56
N SER A 17 -23.42 -38.89 21.36
CA SER A 17 -22.75 -37.69 21.89
C SER A 17 -23.42 -36.38 21.46
N CYS A 18 -23.95 -36.31 20.23
CA CYS A 18 -24.69 -35.14 19.75
C CYS A 18 -25.98 -34.91 20.55
N LYS A 19 -26.71 -35.99 20.88
CA LYS A 19 -27.97 -35.90 21.63
C LYS A 19 -27.74 -35.43 23.06
N ILE A 20 -26.68 -35.93 23.72
CA ILE A 20 -26.29 -35.48 25.06
C ILE A 20 -25.98 -33.97 25.05
N TYR A 21 -25.28 -33.49 24.02
CA TYR A 21 -24.97 -32.08 23.89
C TYR A 21 -26.23 -31.24 23.64
N GLU A 22 -27.14 -31.70 22.77
CA GLU A 22 -28.45 -31.05 22.54
C GLU A 22 -29.28 -30.97 23.83
N ASP A 23 -29.36 -32.07 24.59
CA ASP A 23 -30.07 -32.10 25.86
C ASP A 23 -29.45 -31.12 26.89
N MET A 24 -28.11 -31.05 26.95
CA MET A 24 -27.38 -30.11 27.81
C MET A 24 -27.60 -28.65 27.38
N SER A 25 -27.62 -28.40 26.08
CA SER A 25 -27.85 -27.07 25.49
C SER A 25 -29.23 -26.51 25.88
N GLY A 26 -30.22 -27.39 26.07
CA GLY A 26 -31.56 -27.06 26.51
C GLY A 26 -31.66 -26.49 27.94
N PHE A 27 -30.58 -26.50 28.72
CA PHE A 27 -30.51 -25.86 30.05
C PHE A 27 -30.04 -24.40 30.01
N TYR A 28 -29.77 -23.84 28.83
CA TYR A 28 -29.42 -22.42 28.68
C TYR A 28 -30.44 -21.51 29.40
N ARG A 29 -29.93 -20.75 30.40
CA ARG A 29 -30.68 -19.84 31.29
C ARG A 29 -31.83 -20.46 32.09
N LYS A 30 -31.86 -21.78 32.27
CA LYS A 30 -32.84 -22.42 33.16
C LYS A 30 -32.29 -22.45 34.59
N GLU A 31 -33.16 -22.20 35.57
CA GLU A 31 -32.85 -22.37 37.00
C GLU A 31 -32.78 -23.84 37.42
N VAL A 32 -33.40 -24.72 36.63
CA VAL A 32 -33.40 -26.16 36.92
C VAL A 32 -31.98 -26.69 36.82
N PHE A 33 -31.45 -27.21 37.93
CA PHE A 33 -30.07 -27.68 38.12
C PHE A 33 -28.97 -26.61 38.07
N SER A 34 -29.33 -25.32 38.01
CA SER A 34 -28.33 -24.25 38.11
C SER A 34 -27.70 -24.25 39.50
N ASP A 35 -26.37 -24.21 39.55
CA ASP A 35 -25.56 -24.28 40.76
C ASP A 35 -24.62 -23.08 40.92
N VAL A 36 -24.73 -22.09 40.02
CA VAL A 36 -24.03 -20.81 40.06
C VAL A 36 -24.83 -19.70 39.37
N ASN A 37 -24.73 -18.48 39.90
CA ASN A 37 -25.29 -17.27 39.31
C ASN A 37 -24.19 -16.39 38.72
N LEU A 38 -24.36 -15.97 37.47
CA LEU A 38 -23.49 -14.98 36.81
C LEU A 38 -24.07 -13.60 37.04
N ILE A 39 -23.35 -12.75 37.76
CA ILE A 39 -23.78 -11.39 38.12
C ILE A 39 -23.16 -10.41 37.12
N LEU A 40 -24.00 -9.84 36.26
CA LEU A 40 -23.66 -8.75 35.35
C LEU A 40 -24.14 -7.41 35.94
N CYS A 41 -23.74 -6.29 35.34
CA CYS A 41 -24.07 -4.95 35.85
C CYS A 41 -25.58 -4.69 35.97
N ASP A 42 -26.39 -5.23 35.07
CA ASP A 42 -27.83 -4.98 34.93
C ASP A 42 -28.72 -6.21 35.20
N LYS A 43 -28.15 -7.42 35.31
CA LYS A 43 -28.91 -8.66 35.48
C LYS A 43 -28.11 -9.80 36.07
N THR A 44 -28.83 -10.80 36.58
CA THR A 44 -28.28 -12.08 37.04
C THR A 44 -28.74 -13.20 36.12
N ILE A 45 -27.82 -14.07 35.72
CA ILE A 45 -28.12 -15.21 34.85
C ILE A 45 -27.81 -16.52 35.59
N PRO A 46 -28.79 -17.43 35.78
CA PRO A 46 -28.52 -18.75 36.33
C PRO A 46 -27.72 -19.59 35.32
N ALA A 47 -26.74 -20.33 35.82
CA ALA A 47 -25.85 -21.16 35.00
C ALA A 47 -25.42 -22.44 35.72
N HIS A 48 -24.69 -23.28 34.99
CA HIS A 48 -24.26 -24.62 35.41
C HIS A 48 -22.73 -24.68 35.39
N LYS A 49 -22.11 -24.90 36.55
CA LYS A 49 -20.65 -24.90 36.74
C LYS A 49 -19.95 -25.83 35.76
N ILE A 50 -20.48 -27.05 35.60
CA ILE A 50 -19.85 -28.06 34.73
C ILE A 50 -19.87 -27.64 33.26
N VAL A 51 -20.94 -27.00 32.79
CA VAL A 51 -21.05 -26.51 31.41
C VAL A 51 -20.06 -25.38 31.19
N LEU A 52 -19.99 -24.42 32.13
CA LEU A 52 -19.05 -23.31 32.08
C LEU A 52 -17.59 -23.79 32.07
N ALA A 53 -17.25 -24.74 32.93
CA ALA A 53 -15.90 -25.29 33.03
C ALA A 53 -15.49 -26.05 31.75
N ILE A 54 -16.39 -26.86 31.18
CA ILE A 54 -16.11 -27.59 29.93
C ILE A 54 -15.96 -26.62 28.75
N GLY A 55 -16.85 -25.64 28.64
CA GLY A 55 -16.91 -24.74 27.48
C GLY A 55 -15.92 -23.59 27.52
N CYS A 56 -15.31 -23.28 28.67
CA CYS A 56 -14.46 -22.10 28.84
C CYS A 56 -13.44 -22.24 29.98
N LYS A 57 -12.15 -22.23 29.61
CA LYS A 57 -11.01 -22.36 30.55
C LYS A 57 -10.98 -21.29 31.63
N TYR A 58 -11.47 -20.09 31.35
CA TYR A 58 -11.57 -19.02 32.35
C TYR A 58 -12.47 -19.43 33.51
N PHE A 59 -13.68 -19.93 33.20
CA PHE A 59 -14.60 -20.40 34.23
C PHE A 59 -14.12 -21.68 34.90
N GLU A 60 -13.49 -22.59 34.14
CA GLU A 60 -12.83 -23.78 34.71
C GLU A 60 -11.85 -23.40 35.82
N SER A 61 -10.97 -22.43 35.54
CA SER A 61 -9.93 -22.00 36.48
C SER A 61 -10.53 -21.44 37.78
N ILE A 62 -11.54 -20.56 37.66
CA ILE A 62 -12.24 -19.96 38.81
C ILE A 62 -12.95 -21.03 39.64
N LEU A 63 -13.61 -21.99 38.98
CA LEU A 63 -14.38 -23.03 39.64
C LEU A 63 -13.51 -24.12 40.27
N ILE A 64 -12.30 -24.36 39.73
CA ILE A 64 -11.29 -25.21 40.37
C ILE A 64 -10.75 -24.55 41.64
N GLU A 65 -10.46 -23.25 41.58
CA GLU A 65 -9.95 -22.50 42.73
C GLU A 65 -10.99 -22.42 43.86
N ASN A 66 -12.26 -22.21 43.52
CA ASN A 66 -13.35 -22.18 44.48
C ASN A 66 -14.58 -22.99 44.01
N PRO A 67 -14.62 -24.31 44.25
CA PRO A 67 -15.73 -25.17 43.83
C PRO A 67 -17.08 -24.81 44.49
N LYS A 68 -17.03 -24.20 45.68
CA LYS A 68 -18.21 -23.77 46.44
C LYS A 68 -18.77 -22.42 45.99
N GLN A 69 -18.13 -21.75 45.03
CA GLN A 69 -18.57 -20.47 44.50
C GLN A 69 -20.01 -20.56 43.98
N SER A 70 -20.93 -19.78 44.55
CA SER A 70 -22.34 -19.72 44.12
C SER A 70 -22.63 -18.53 43.21
N GLU A 71 -21.73 -17.54 43.16
CA GLU A 71 -21.88 -16.31 42.39
C GLU A 71 -20.55 -15.94 41.71
N ILE A 72 -20.60 -15.58 40.43
CA ILE A 72 -19.44 -15.10 39.67
C ILE A 72 -19.78 -13.70 39.15
N ILE A 73 -19.01 -12.71 39.61
CA ILE A 73 -19.20 -11.31 39.24
C ILE A 73 -18.42 -11.03 37.96
N LEU A 74 -19.10 -10.49 36.96
CA LEU A 74 -18.55 -10.15 35.65
C LEU A 74 -18.62 -8.64 35.45
N GLU A 75 -17.60 -7.94 35.98
CA GLU A 75 -17.49 -6.48 35.90
C GLU A 75 -17.12 -6.03 34.48
N ASP A 76 -17.69 -4.88 34.07
CA ASP A 76 -17.44 -4.22 32.78
C ASP A 76 -17.68 -5.11 31.56
N VAL A 77 -18.70 -5.97 31.64
CA VAL A 77 -19.09 -6.87 30.55
C VAL A 77 -20.46 -6.46 29.99
N PRO A 78 -20.54 -6.09 28.69
CA PRO A 78 -21.82 -5.79 28.06
C PRO A 78 -22.74 -7.00 28.07
N SER A 79 -23.91 -6.83 28.67
CA SER A 79 -24.84 -7.91 28.98
C SER A 79 -25.45 -8.61 27.77
N LYS A 80 -25.61 -7.91 26.64
CA LYS A 80 -26.07 -8.51 25.38
C LYS A 80 -24.97 -9.36 24.73
N ALA A 81 -23.74 -8.86 24.71
CA ALA A 81 -22.60 -9.57 24.15
C ALA A 81 -22.26 -10.83 24.96
N PHE A 82 -22.29 -10.74 26.29
CA PHE A 82 -22.00 -11.90 27.14
C PHE A 82 -23.06 -13.00 27.00
N GLU A 83 -24.32 -12.64 26.82
CA GLU A 83 -25.37 -13.61 26.56
C GLU A 83 -25.13 -14.43 25.28
N ALA A 84 -24.58 -13.79 24.24
CA ALA A 84 -24.20 -14.48 23.00
C ALA A 84 -23.00 -15.42 23.23
N VAL A 85 -22.00 -14.99 24.00
CA VAL A 85 -20.88 -15.85 24.41
C VAL A 85 -21.35 -17.03 25.27
N LEU A 86 -22.26 -16.78 26.21
CA LEU A 86 -22.84 -17.82 27.06
C LEU A 86 -23.66 -18.80 26.22
N LEU A 87 -24.42 -18.32 25.23
CA LEU A 87 -25.14 -19.19 24.30
C LEU A 87 -24.15 -20.10 23.54
N TYR A 88 -23.02 -19.55 23.09
CA TYR A 88 -21.98 -20.33 22.45
C TYR A 88 -21.39 -21.40 23.38
N ILE A 89 -21.14 -21.08 24.65
CA ILE A 89 -20.66 -22.06 25.64
C ILE A 89 -21.62 -23.24 25.80
N TYR A 90 -22.94 -22.99 25.75
CA TYR A 90 -23.96 -24.03 25.92
C TYR A 90 -24.28 -24.81 24.65
N THR A 91 -24.18 -24.18 23.49
CA THR A 91 -24.78 -24.69 22.24
C THR A 91 -23.79 -24.83 21.08
N GLY A 92 -22.58 -24.30 21.21
CA GLY A 92 -21.61 -24.20 20.12
C GLY A 92 -22.04 -23.22 19.01
N SER A 93 -23.18 -22.56 19.20
CA SER A 93 -23.78 -21.63 18.24
C SER A 93 -23.85 -20.24 18.84
N VAL A 94 -23.69 -19.22 18.00
CA VAL A 94 -23.79 -17.82 18.42
C VAL A 94 -24.86 -17.12 17.61
N LEU A 95 -25.68 -16.31 18.29
CA LEU A 95 -26.67 -15.44 17.67
C LEU A 95 -26.22 -14.00 17.90
N VAL A 96 -25.62 -13.39 16.89
CA VAL A 96 -25.19 -11.99 16.92
C VAL A 96 -25.89 -11.26 15.78
N GLU A 97 -26.47 -10.11 16.09
CA GLU A 97 -26.97 -9.23 15.05
C GLU A 97 -25.77 -8.65 14.30
N MET A 98 -25.64 -8.99 13.02
CA MET A 98 -24.54 -8.52 12.16
C MET A 98 -24.75 -7.06 11.70
N SER A 99 -25.40 -6.24 12.53
CA SER A 99 -25.58 -4.81 12.29
C SER A 99 -24.29 -4.07 12.63
N TYR A 100 -24.12 -2.86 12.10
CA TYR A 100 -22.91 -2.05 12.25
C TYR A 100 -22.69 -1.49 13.67
N GLY A 101 -23.34 -2.08 14.68
CA GLY A 101 -23.33 -1.66 16.07
C GLY A 101 -22.22 -2.30 16.91
N ASP A 102 -22.13 -1.84 18.15
CA ASP A 102 -21.11 -2.26 19.13
C ASP A 102 -21.18 -3.76 19.46
N ASP A 103 -22.38 -4.36 19.35
CA ASP A 103 -22.64 -5.74 19.75
C ASP A 103 -21.69 -6.77 19.11
N LEU A 104 -21.43 -6.69 17.81
CA LEU A 104 -20.54 -7.64 17.12
C LEU A 104 -19.12 -7.57 17.68
N PHE A 105 -18.60 -6.35 17.81
CA PHE A 105 -17.25 -6.12 18.29
C PHE A 105 -17.11 -6.46 19.77
N ASP A 106 -18.13 -6.20 20.59
CA ASP A 106 -18.17 -6.61 21.99
C ASP A 106 -18.12 -8.13 22.13
N VAL A 107 -18.87 -8.88 21.30
CA VAL A 107 -18.79 -10.36 21.32
C VAL A 107 -17.40 -10.83 20.91
N ILE A 108 -16.77 -10.22 19.90
CA ILE A 108 -15.38 -10.54 19.50
C ILE A 108 -14.41 -10.29 20.67
N GLN A 109 -14.54 -9.14 21.35
CA GLN A 109 -13.70 -8.82 22.50
C GLN A 109 -13.89 -9.80 23.66
N LEU A 110 -15.13 -10.20 23.95
CA LEU A 110 -15.41 -11.19 24.98
C LEU A 110 -14.90 -12.57 24.59
N ALA A 111 -15.06 -12.99 23.33
CA ALA A 111 -14.51 -14.24 22.82
C ALA A 111 -12.98 -14.29 23.05
N ARG A 112 -12.28 -13.18 22.77
CA ARG A 112 -10.85 -13.04 23.06
C ARG A 112 -10.56 -13.06 24.57
N LYS A 113 -11.29 -12.27 25.37
CA LYS A 113 -11.14 -12.19 26.84
C LYS A 113 -11.27 -13.57 27.50
N TYR A 114 -12.23 -14.37 27.05
CA TYR A 114 -12.48 -15.72 27.55
C TYR A 114 -11.71 -16.83 26.81
N SER A 115 -10.80 -16.47 25.90
CA SER A 115 -9.97 -17.41 25.12
C SER A 115 -10.78 -18.44 24.31
N LEU A 116 -11.95 -18.04 23.80
CA LEU A 116 -12.82 -18.85 22.94
C LEU A 116 -12.40 -18.73 21.47
N LYS A 117 -11.25 -19.33 21.14
CA LYS A 117 -10.58 -19.10 19.85
C LYS A 117 -11.45 -19.44 18.62
N SER A 118 -12.14 -20.59 18.65
CA SER A 118 -13.02 -21.00 17.54
C SER A 118 -14.17 -20.00 17.29
N LEU A 119 -14.69 -19.36 18.35
CA LEU A 119 -15.72 -18.33 18.23
C LEU A 119 -15.11 -17.05 17.66
N GLU A 120 -13.96 -16.62 18.18
CA GLU A 120 -13.24 -15.44 17.70
C GLU A 120 -12.95 -15.55 16.19
N ASP A 121 -12.41 -16.68 15.75
CA ASP A 121 -12.05 -16.92 14.35
C ASP A 121 -13.28 -16.90 13.44
N THR A 122 -14.36 -17.58 13.85
CA THR A 122 -15.63 -17.60 13.09
C THR A 122 -16.24 -16.19 12.97
N LEU A 123 -16.25 -15.41 14.06
CA LEU A 123 -16.76 -14.04 14.05
C LEU A 123 -15.89 -13.13 13.19
N TYR A 124 -14.57 -13.32 13.21
CA TYR A 124 -13.65 -12.58 12.37
C TYR A 124 -13.91 -12.84 10.89
N GLU A 125 -14.00 -14.11 10.47
CA GLU A 125 -14.34 -14.49 9.09
C GLU A 125 -15.68 -13.91 8.64
N LYS A 126 -16.70 -13.97 9.51
CA LYS A 126 -18.01 -13.38 9.22
C LYS A 126 -17.95 -11.87 9.09
N THR A 127 -17.20 -11.19 9.96
CA THR A 127 -17.00 -9.73 9.91
C THR A 127 -16.41 -9.33 8.57
N VAL A 128 -15.39 -10.04 8.08
CA VAL A 128 -14.79 -9.79 6.77
C VAL A 128 -15.80 -10.04 5.64
N SER A 129 -16.61 -11.10 5.73
CA SER A 129 -17.58 -11.45 4.69
C SER A 129 -18.72 -10.43 4.49
N ILE A 130 -19.04 -9.64 5.52
CA ILE A 130 -20.11 -8.63 5.45
C ILE A 130 -19.59 -7.22 5.13
N MET A 131 -18.27 -7.05 4.94
CA MET A 131 -17.70 -5.75 4.61
C MET A 131 -18.23 -5.25 3.27
N CYS A 132 -18.64 -3.98 3.25
CA CYS A 132 -19.15 -3.30 2.07
C CYS A 132 -18.79 -1.81 2.12
N PRO A 133 -18.91 -1.07 1.00
CA PRO A 133 -18.54 0.34 0.99
C PRO A 133 -19.27 1.17 2.05
N SER A 134 -20.54 0.86 2.35
CA SER A 134 -21.34 1.63 3.32
C SER A 134 -20.95 1.44 4.79
N ASN A 135 -20.26 0.35 5.15
CA ASN A 135 -19.90 0.05 6.55
C ASN A 135 -18.41 0.14 6.84
N ILE A 136 -17.56 0.17 5.82
CA ILE A 136 -16.12 0.00 5.98
C ILE A 136 -15.49 1.09 6.86
N CYS A 137 -16.01 2.32 6.80
CA CYS A 137 -15.49 3.44 7.60
C CYS A 137 -15.79 3.24 9.10
N LEU A 138 -16.98 2.71 9.43
CA LEU A 138 -17.34 2.35 10.81
C LEU A 138 -16.46 1.21 11.33
N PHE A 139 -16.20 0.20 10.50
CA PHE A 139 -15.35 -0.93 10.87
C PHE A 139 -13.90 -0.48 11.07
N LEU A 140 -13.39 0.45 10.26
CA LEU A 140 -12.07 1.04 10.46
C LEU A 140 -12.00 1.81 11.78
N ASN A 141 -13.01 2.61 12.11
CA ASN A 141 -13.07 3.30 13.41
C ASN A 141 -13.06 2.32 14.58
N LYS A 142 -13.94 1.31 14.55
CA LYS A 142 -14.03 0.31 15.63
C LYS A 142 -12.76 -0.52 15.77
N SER A 143 -12.17 -0.97 14.67
CA SER A 143 -10.89 -1.67 14.71
C SER A 143 -9.75 -0.80 15.27
N ASN A 144 -9.78 0.53 15.03
CA ASN A 144 -8.85 1.49 15.61
C ASN A 144 -9.03 1.75 17.10
N GLU A 145 -10.27 1.80 17.55
CA GLU A 145 -10.67 1.92 18.95
C GLU A 145 -10.21 0.68 19.73
N LEU A 146 -10.51 -0.51 19.20
CA LEU A 146 -10.28 -1.81 19.83
C LEU A 146 -8.89 -2.41 19.55
N GLN A 147 -8.03 -1.65 18.87
CA GLN A 147 -6.66 -2.05 18.54
C GLN A 147 -6.56 -3.39 17.78
N MET A 148 -7.50 -3.66 16.89
CA MET A 148 -7.54 -4.88 16.06
C MET A 148 -6.73 -4.70 14.78
N ASP A 149 -5.40 -4.81 14.84
CA ASP A 149 -4.49 -4.44 13.74
C ASP A 149 -4.73 -5.19 12.44
N GLU A 150 -4.99 -6.50 12.50
CA GLU A 150 -5.29 -7.30 11.31
C GLU A 150 -6.55 -6.80 10.59
N LEU A 151 -7.60 -6.49 11.35
CA LEU A 151 -8.85 -5.96 10.81
C LEU A 151 -8.67 -4.58 10.21
N LYS A 152 -7.84 -3.72 10.83
CA LYS A 152 -7.49 -2.40 10.28
C LYS A 152 -6.88 -2.54 8.90
N GLN A 153 -5.91 -3.46 8.73
CA GLN A 153 -5.25 -3.67 7.44
C GLN A 153 -6.24 -4.15 6.37
N ILE A 154 -7.14 -5.08 6.72
CA ILE A 154 -8.20 -5.53 5.82
C ILE A 154 -9.12 -4.36 5.42
N CYS A 155 -9.53 -3.53 6.39
CA CYS A 155 -10.38 -2.37 6.11
C CYS A 155 -9.70 -1.38 5.16
N LEU A 156 -8.43 -1.07 5.42
CA LEU A 156 -7.62 -0.18 4.59
C LEU A 156 -7.46 -0.70 3.15
N LEU A 157 -7.16 -2.00 2.98
CA LEU A 157 -7.06 -2.64 1.67
C LEU A 157 -8.41 -2.65 0.92
N PHE A 158 -9.51 -2.83 1.64
CA PHE A 158 -10.84 -2.77 1.06
C PHE A 158 -11.15 -1.36 0.53
N ILE A 159 -10.80 -0.32 1.29
CA ILE A 159 -10.93 1.08 0.89
C ILE A 159 -10.12 1.33 -0.38
N ASP A 160 -8.84 0.92 -0.40
CA ASP A 160 -7.97 1.09 -1.57
C ASP A 160 -8.58 0.45 -2.83
N SER A 161 -9.11 -0.77 -2.68
CA SER A 161 -9.70 -1.54 -3.80
C SER A 161 -11.03 -0.97 -4.30
N ASN A 162 -11.71 -0.16 -3.50
CA ASN A 162 -13.04 0.41 -3.80
C ASN A 162 -13.04 1.94 -3.80
N LEU A 163 -11.86 2.58 -3.86
CA LEU A 163 -11.70 4.01 -3.65
C LEU A 163 -12.62 4.84 -4.57
N SER A 164 -12.70 4.49 -5.87
CA SER A 164 -13.55 5.20 -6.83
C SER A 164 -15.03 5.24 -6.47
N LYS A 165 -15.55 4.19 -5.82
CA LYS A 165 -16.94 4.14 -5.33
C LYS A 165 -17.12 4.96 -4.05
N ILE A 166 -16.08 5.00 -3.22
CA ILE A 166 -16.10 5.67 -1.91
C ILE A 166 -15.95 7.19 -2.09
N LEU A 167 -15.09 7.65 -3.00
CA LEU A 167 -14.86 9.07 -3.28
C LEU A 167 -16.13 9.81 -3.73
N GLY A 168 -17.02 9.13 -4.46
CA GLY A 168 -18.32 9.69 -4.86
C GLY A 168 -19.33 9.82 -3.72
N THR A 169 -18.95 9.54 -2.47
CA THR A 169 -19.83 9.53 -1.30
C THR A 169 -19.22 10.29 -0.13
N ASN A 170 -20.05 10.65 0.85
CA ASN A 170 -19.60 11.30 2.09
C ASN A 170 -19.21 10.29 3.19
N LEU A 171 -18.98 9.02 2.84
CA LEU A 171 -18.74 7.96 3.84
C LEU A 171 -17.44 8.16 4.61
N LEU A 172 -16.42 8.73 3.97
CA LEU A 172 -15.14 9.05 4.61
C LEU A 172 -15.28 10.09 5.73
N ASN A 173 -16.31 10.93 5.71
CA ASN A 173 -16.54 11.95 6.75
C ASN A 173 -16.97 11.33 8.08
N VAL A 174 -17.36 10.04 8.09
CA VAL A 174 -17.67 9.28 9.31
C VAL A 174 -16.39 8.83 10.04
N LEU A 175 -15.24 8.82 9.38
CA LEU A 175 -13.97 8.43 10.01
C LEU A 175 -13.61 9.37 11.16
N THR A 176 -13.09 8.80 12.24
CA THR A 176 -12.43 9.59 13.29
C THR A 176 -11.14 10.20 12.75
N GLN A 177 -10.63 11.26 13.39
CA GLN A 177 -9.36 11.89 13.00
C GLN A 177 -8.22 10.86 12.95
N LYS A 178 -8.14 9.97 13.95
CA LYS A 178 -7.14 8.90 14.01
C LYS A 178 -7.22 7.97 12.79
N SER A 179 -8.42 7.51 12.44
CA SER A 179 -8.62 6.66 11.27
C SER A 179 -8.32 7.38 9.95
N MET A 180 -8.67 8.66 9.86
CA MET A 180 -8.41 9.47 8.67
C MET A 180 -6.90 9.68 8.46
N VAL A 181 -6.18 10.08 9.51
CA VAL A 181 -4.71 10.21 9.46
C VAL A 181 -4.07 8.89 9.07
N GLN A 182 -4.47 7.78 9.68
CA GLN A 182 -3.98 6.45 9.31
C GLN A 182 -4.25 6.09 7.86
N LEU A 183 -5.38 6.53 7.29
CA LEU A 183 -5.69 6.32 5.87
C LEU A 183 -4.75 7.13 4.96
N LEU A 184 -4.56 8.42 5.27
CA LEU A 184 -3.85 9.37 4.41
C LEU A 184 -2.32 9.32 4.54
N GLU A 185 -1.77 8.91 5.70
CA GLU A 185 -0.31 8.79 5.89
C GLU A 185 0.30 7.60 5.15
N ARG A 186 -0.52 6.72 4.57
CA ARG A 186 -0.04 5.52 3.88
C ARG A 186 0.65 5.87 2.57
N ASP A 187 1.88 5.40 2.40
CA ASP A 187 2.65 5.60 1.17
C ASP A 187 2.04 4.92 -0.06
N CYS A 188 1.15 3.95 0.13
CA CYS A 188 0.51 3.17 -0.94
C CYS A 188 -0.94 3.58 -1.23
N PHE A 189 -1.41 4.73 -0.74
CA PHE A 189 -2.79 5.16 -0.99
C PHE A 189 -2.99 5.46 -2.50
N PRO A 190 -3.92 4.77 -3.20
CA PRO A 190 -4.01 4.81 -4.67
C PRO A 190 -4.79 6.04 -5.18
N ALA A 191 -4.39 7.23 -4.75
CA ALA A 191 -5.02 8.50 -5.10
C ALA A 191 -3.98 9.53 -5.55
N HIS A 192 -4.38 10.44 -6.44
CA HIS A 192 -3.60 11.64 -6.75
C HIS A 192 -3.59 12.60 -5.56
N GLU A 193 -2.54 13.40 -5.41
CA GLU A 193 -2.43 14.32 -4.27
C GLU A 193 -3.59 15.33 -4.22
N THR A 194 -4.16 15.68 -5.38
CA THR A 194 -5.34 16.54 -5.50
C THR A 194 -6.59 15.87 -4.92
N GLU A 195 -6.78 14.58 -5.17
CA GLU A 195 -7.87 13.79 -4.59
C GLU A 195 -7.66 13.63 -3.07
N ILE A 196 -6.43 13.39 -2.62
CA ILE A 196 -6.06 13.34 -1.20
C ILE A 196 -6.44 14.65 -0.50
N PHE A 197 -6.14 15.78 -1.14
CA PHE A 197 -6.52 17.10 -0.65
C PHE A 197 -8.04 17.25 -0.58
N GLU A 198 -8.78 16.85 -1.61
CA GLU A 198 -10.26 16.93 -1.62
C GLU A 198 -10.90 16.08 -0.52
N ILE A 199 -10.37 14.88 -0.26
CA ILE A 199 -10.80 14.02 0.85
C ILE A 199 -10.56 14.72 2.19
N ALA A 200 -9.34 15.19 2.42
CA ALA A 200 -8.97 15.90 3.64
C ALA A 200 -9.84 17.16 3.82
N ALA A 201 -10.09 17.88 2.73
CA ALA A 201 -10.90 19.09 2.73
C ALA A 201 -12.37 18.82 3.09
N SER A 202 -12.97 17.80 2.46
CA SER A 202 -14.34 17.35 2.75
C SER A 202 -14.48 16.91 4.20
N TRP A 203 -13.50 16.17 4.71
CA TRP A 203 -13.48 15.71 6.09
C TRP A 203 -13.36 16.87 7.09
N CYS A 204 -12.43 17.80 6.86
CA CYS A 204 -12.25 19.00 7.70
C CYS A 204 -13.45 19.96 7.62
N GLY A 205 -14.22 19.93 6.54
CA GLY A 205 -15.48 20.67 6.43
C GLY A 205 -16.59 20.09 7.32
N SER A 206 -16.53 18.79 7.63
CA SER A 206 -17.53 18.07 8.43
C SER A 206 -17.09 17.80 9.88
N ASN A 207 -15.78 17.84 10.15
CA ASN A 207 -15.16 17.45 11.42
C ASN A 207 -14.11 18.46 11.87
N THR A 208 -13.75 18.46 13.15
CA THR A 208 -12.69 19.33 13.69
C THR A 208 -11.32 18.67 13.53
N ASP A 209 -10.42 19.31 12.78
CA ASP A 209 -9.02 18.87 12.63
C ASP A 209 -8.14 19.40 13.77
N VAL A 210 -8.10 18.67 14.89
CA VAL A 210 -7.28 19.02 16.05
C VAL A 210 -5.80 18.98 15.67
N ASN A 211 -5.05 20.07 15.91
CA ASN A 211 -3.62 20.20 15.59
C ASN A 211 -3.28 20.03 14.10
N ASN A 212 -4.24 20.25 13.19
CA ASN A 212 -4.01 20.18 11.74
C ASN A 212 -3.43 18.81 11.29
N LEU A 213 -3.81 17.70 11.93
CA LEU A 213 -3.23 16.39 11.63
C LEU A 213 -3.70 15.87 10.27
N VAL A 214 -4.99 16.02 9.94
CA VAL A 214 -5.55 15.53 8.67
C VAL A 214 -5.11 16.40 7.50
N SER A 215 -5.26 17.71 7.64
CA SER A 215 -4.71 18.67 6.67
C SER A 215 -3.18 18.57 6.58
N GLY A 216 -2.52 18.17 7.67
CA GLY A 216 -1.11 17.81 7.78
C GLY A 216 -0.65 16.74 6.79
N CYS A 217 -1.47 15.74 6.52
CA CYS A 217 -1.12 14.61 5.65
C CYS A 217 -0.91 15.03 4.18
N VAL A 218 -1.48 16.15 3.72
CA VAL A 218 -1.40 16.59 2.32
C VAL A 218 0.01 17.09 1.97
N LYS A 219 0.65 16.45 0.99
CA LYS A 219 1.98 16.78 0.48
C LYS A 219 1.87 17.87 -0.60
N LEU A 220 1.68 19.12 -0.16
CA LEU A 220 1.50 20.30 -1.02
C LEU A 220 2.57 20.45 -2.13
N THR A 221 3.79 19.97 -1.91
CA THR A 221 4.89 20.01 -2.90
C THR A 221 4.70 19.07 -4.09
N LYS A 222 3.72 18.16 -4.04
CA LYS A 222 3.33 17.29 -5.14
C LYS A 222 2.19 17.85 -5.99
N LEU A 223 1.55 18.94 -5.54
CA LEU A 223 0.52 19.64 -6.29
C LEU A 223 1.14 20.65 -7.26
N THR A 224 0.43 20.94 -8.35
CA THR A 224 0.78 22.01 -9.28
C THR A 224 0.46 23.38 -8.68
N ILE A 225 1.10 24.43 -9.23
CA ILE A 225 0.80 25.82 -8.82
C ILE A 225 -0.68 26.14 -9.07
N ASP A 226 -1.24 25.68 -10.20
CA ASP A 226 -2.65 25.92 -10.53
C ASP A 226 -3.60 25.24 -9.55
N GLU A 227 -3.32 24.00 -9.12
CA GLU A 227 -4.11 23.31 -8.09
C GLU A 227 -4.00 24.02 -6.73
N LEU A 228 -2.81 24.49 -6.37
CA LEU A 228 -2.62 25.25 -5.13
C LEU A 228 -3.45 26.55 -5.13
N PHE A 229 -3.51 27.28 -6.24
CA PHE A 229 -4.27 28.53 -6.32
C PHE A 229 -5.78 28.34 -6.50
N ASN A 230 -6.20 27.37 -7.32
CA ASN A 230 -7.60 27.22 -7.70
C ASN A 230 -8.37 26.23 -6.82
N VAL A 231 -7.69 25.30 -6.15
CA VAL A 231 -8.31 24.24 -5.35
C VAL A 231 -7.96 24.41 -3.86
N VAL A 232 -6.67 24.53 -3.53
CA VAL A 232 -6.22 24.56 -2.13
C VAL A 232 -6.46 25.92 -1.47
N TRP A 233 -6.06 27.00 -2.11
CA TRP A 233 -6.17 28.36 -1.56
C TRP A 233 -7.60 28.75 -1.20
N PRO A 234 -8.63 28.49 -2.05
CA PRO A 234 -9.99 28.90 -1.74
C PRO A 234 -10.63 28.13 -0.58
N SER A 235 -10.15 26.92 -0.26
CA SER A 235 -10.71 26.07 0.80
C SER A 235 -10.50 26.65 2.20
N LYS A 236 -9.40 27.41 2.40
CA LYS A 236 -8.96 27.95 3.70
C LYS A 236 -8.68 26.89 4.79
N ILE A 237 -8.45 25.64 4.39
CA ILE A 237 -8.18 24.53 5.33
C ILE A 237 -6.69 24.44 5.66
N ILE A 238 -5.83 24.88 4.74
CA ILE A 238 -4.38 24.93 4.91
C ILE A 238 -3.97 26.33 5.37
N GLU A 239 -3.11 26.41 6.38
CA GLU A 239 -2.55 27.67 6.87
C GLU A 239 -1.74 28.39 5.78
N SER A 240 -1.91 29.71 5.69
CA SER A 240 -1.26 30.55 4.67
C SER A 240 0.26 30.40 4.65
N GLU A 241 0.90 30.27 5.82
CA GLU A 241 2.35 30.10 5.91
C GLU A 241 2.82 28.80 5.25
N ARG A 242 2.13 27.69 5.52
CA ARG A 242 2.44 26.38 4.94
C ARG A 242 2.25 26.38 3.42
N LEU A 243 1.22 27.06 2.94
CA LEU A 243 0.95 27.22 1.52
C LEU A 243 2.05 28.06 0.83
N LEU A 244 2.47 29.17 1.44
CA LEU A 244 3.55 30.01 0.94
C LEU A 244 4.88 29.25 0.90
N ASN A 245 5.21 28.50 1.95
CA ASN A 245 6.43 27.67 2.01
C ASN A 245 6.44 26.58 0.92
N ALA A 246 5.28 25.97 0.63
CA ALA A 246 5.12 25.02 -0.46
C ALA A 246 5.32 25.68 -1.83
N LEU A 247 4.72 26.86 -2.07
CA LEU A 247 4.90 27.62 -3.31
C LEU A 247 6.37 28.02 -3.54
N VAL A 248 7.06 28.48 -2.48
CA VAL A 248 8.49 28.81 -2.55
C VAL A 248 9.31 27.57 -2.87
N SER A 249 8.99 26.43 -2.25
CA SER A 249 9.69 25.16 -2.49
C SER A 249 9.48 24.64 -3.92
N ILE A 250 8.25 24.69 -4.45
CA ILE A 250 7.94 24.33 -5.84
C ILE A 250 8.68 25.27 -6.80
N ARG A 251 8.60 26.59 -6.57
CA ARG A 251 9.30 27.59 -7.38
C ARG A 251 10.81 27.39 -7.37
N ASN A 252 11.41 27.09 -6.22
CA ASN A 252 12.85 26.84 -6.10
C ASN A 252 13.28 25.53 -6.78
N ASN A 253 12.42 24.52 -6.77
CA ASN A 253 12.64 23.30 -7.57
C ASN A 253 12.54 23.61 -9.07
N SER A 254 11.62 24.49 -9.49
CA SER A 254 11.50 24.94 -10.89
C SER A 254 12.66 25.84 -11.34
N THR A 255 13.13 26.78 -10.50
CA THR A 255 14.27 27.66 -10.84
C THR A 255 15.60 26.90 -10.89
N ASN A 256 15.74 25.83 -10.09
CA ASN A 256 16.88 24.90 -10.22
C ASN A 256 16.87 24.10 -11.53
N THR A 257 15.78 24.07 -12.31
CA THR A 257 15.73 23.43 -13.63
C THR A 257 15.94 24.39 -14.81
N ALA A 258 15.63 25.69 -14.65
CA ALA A 258 15.83 26.68 -15.71
C ALA A 258 17.32 26.93 -16.06
N HIS A 259 18.23 26.86 -15.06
CA HIS A 259 19.68 26.97 -15.28
C HIS A 259 20.33 25.71 -15.89
N LEU A 260 19.56 24.63 -16.02
CA LEU A 260 19.99 23.33 -16.56
C LEU A 260 19.52 23.11 -18.01
N ILE A 261 18.78 24.06 -18.60
CA ILE A 261 18.42 24.02 -20.01
C ILE A 261 19.70 23.99 -20.86
N ASN A 262 19.73 23.10 -21.85
CA ASN A 262 20.89 22.80 -22.71
C ASN A 262 22.13 22.31 -21.95
N LYS A 263 21.99 21.76 -20.73
CA LYS A 263 23.10 21.15 -19.97
C LYS A 263 22.85 19.67 -19.72
N ASN A 264 23.94 18.90 -19.73
CA ASN A 264 23.91 17.50 -19.33
C ASN A 264 23.58 17.39 -17.83
N ILE A 265 22.42 16.80 -17.51
CA ILE A 265 21.97 16.52 -16.14
C ILE A 265 22.48 15.17 -15.62
N ALA A 266 23.00 14.31 -16.48
CA ALA A 266 23.62 13.03 -16.11
C ALA A 266 25.10 13.23 -15.70
N VAL A 267 25.35 14.05 -14.68
CA VAL A 267 26.68 14.25 -14.08
C VAL A 267 26.63 14.19 -12.56
N ALA A 268 27.73 13.78 -11.93
CA ALA A 268 27.83 13.65 -10.47
C ALA A 268 27.55 14.96 -9.72
N ALA A 269 27.88 16.11 -10.32
CA ALA A 269 27.58 17.44 -9.76
C ALA A 269 26.07 17.69 -9.56
N TYR A 270 25.21 16.98 -10.29
CA TYR A 270 23.75 17.03 -10.16
C TYR A 270 23.18 15.80 -9.46
N ASN A 271 24.01 15.08 -8.70
CA ASN A 271 23.71 13.84 -7.99
C ASN A 271 23.37 12.64 -8.89
N ALA A 272 23.71 12.69 -10.18
CA ALA A 272 23.53 11.55 -11.06
C ALA A 272 24.58 10.47 -10.77
N LYS A 273 24.18 9.19 -10.81
CA LYS A 273 25.04 8.03 -10.55
C LYS A 273 24.68 6.88 -11.49
N VAL A 274 25.67 6.07 -11.85
CA VAL A 274 25.44 4.81 -12.57
C VAL A 274 25.22 3.71 -11.53
N ILE A 275 24.06 3.07 -11.57
CA ILE A 275 23.65 2.07 -10.57
C ILE A 275 23.72 0.63 -11.09
N SER A 276 23.81 0.45 -12.42
CA SER A 276 23.99 -0.85 -13.06
C SER A 276 24.95 -0.72 -14.24
N GLY A 277 25.72 -1.78 -14.48
CA GLY A 277 26.71 -1.89 -15.56
C GLY A 277 28.13 -2.16 -15.05
N ILE A 278 28.99 -2.57 -15.97
CA ILE A 278 30.40 -2.91 -15.77
C ILE A 278 31.26 -1.75 -16.30
N LYS A 279 32.37 -1.43 -15.63
CA LYS A 279 33.31 -0.35 -16.02
C LYS A 279 32.63 1.03 -16.17
N THR A 280 31.72 1.38 -15.26
CA THR A 280 30.88 2.58 -15.34
C THR A 280 31.53 3.87 -14.80
N LEU A 281 32.70 3.76 -14.16
CA LEU A 281 33.33 4.87 -13.42
C LEU A 281 33.53 6.14 -14.26
N LYS A 282 33.88 5.98 -15.55
CA LYS A 282 34.15 7.10 -16.46
C LYS A 282 32.95 7.49 -17.33
N LEU A 283 31.79 6.84 -17.19
CA LEU A 283 30.66 7.04 -18.11
C LEU A 283 30.09 8.46 -18.06
N LEU A 284 30.01 9.05 -16.86
CA LEU A 284 29.42 10.38 -16.67
C LEU A 284 30.40 11.52 -17.02
N GLU A 285 31.70 11.28 -16.89
CA GLU A 285 32.76 12.22 -17.29
C GLU A 285 33.07 12.12 -18.80
N GLY A 286 32.86 10.93 -19.35
CA GLY A 286 33.14 10.56 -20.72
C GLY A 286 34.53 9.96 -20.91
N THR A 287 34.63 8.97 -21.79
CA THR A 287 35.91 8.42 -22.25
C THR A 287 35.87 8.13 -23.74
N GLU A 288 37.02 8.27 -24.39
CA GLU A 288 37.25 7.82 -25.78
C GLU A 288 37.96 6.46 -25.82
N ASN A 289 38.43 5.96 -24.67
CA ASN A 289 39.13 4.70 -24.57
C ASN A 289 38.13 3.54 -24.45
N GLU A 290 38.10 2.65 -25.44
CA GLU A 290 37.22 1.47 -25.48
C GLU A 290 37.36 0.59 -24.24
N ASP A 291 38.57 0.47 -23.68
CA ASP A 291 38.82 -0.35 -22.50
C ASP A 291 38.18 0.21 -21.23
N GLU A 292 37.80 1.48 -21.23
CA GLU A 292 37.21 2.18 -20.09
C GLU A 292 35.71 2.43 -20.26
N GLY A 293 35.13 2.08 -21.42
CA GLY A 293 33.72 2.26 -21.71
C GLY A 293 32.83 1.35 -20.86
N ALA A 294 31.68 1.89 -20.45
CA ALA A 294 30.69 1.15 -19.69
C ALA A 294 30.03 0.09 -20.56
N ARG A 295 29.76 -1.08 -20.00
CA ARG A 295 29.13 -2.19 -20.74
C ARG A 295 28.23 -3.00 -19.82
N HIS A 296 27.33 -3.80 -20.38
CA HIS A 296 26.60 -4.79 -19.61
C HIS A 296 26.68 -6.14 -20.32
N ASP A 297 26.40 -7.21 -19.59
CA ASP A 297 26.38 -8.55 -20.16
C ASP A 297 25.14 -8.74 -21.05
N GLN A 298 25.23 -9.60 -22.06
CA GLN A 298 24.12 -9.83 -23.02
C GLN A 298 22.81 -10.29 -22.37
N ASN A 299 22.89 -10.92 -21.19
CA ASN A 299 21.72 -11.39 -20.44
C ASN A 299 21.31 -10.45 -19.28
N ASP A 300 21.98 -9.30 -19.14
CA ASP A 300 21.66 -8.35 -18.09
C ASP A 300 20.44 -7.51 -18.48
N VAL A 301 19.30 -7.86 -17.86
CA VAL A 301 18.02 -7.18 -18.03
C VAL A 301 18.06 -5.75 -17.47
N ASN A 302 19.01 -5.44 -16.59
CA ASN A 302 19.17 -4.10 -16.02
C ASN A 302 19.97 -3.17 -16.92
N GLY A 303 20.79 -3.71 -17.82
CA GLY A 303 21.65 -2.93 -18.72
C GLY A 303 22.52 -1.89 -18.00
N ILE A 304 22.86 -0.82 -18.71
CA ILE A 304 23.53 0.35 -18.13
C ILE A 304 22.43 1.29 -17.61
N THR A 305 22.30 1.40 -16.29
CA THR A 305 21.24 2.21 -15.65
C THR A 305 21.81 3.42 -14.93
N LEU A 306 21.23 4.58 -15.22
CA LEU A 306 21.47 5.86 -14.56
C LEU A 306 20.37 6.17 -13.54
N ASP A 307 20.76 6.62 -12.34
CA ASP A 307 19.90 7.36 -11.40
C ASP A 307 20.24 8.85 -11.53
N LEU A 308 19.27 9.68 -11.91
CA LEU A 308 19.41 11.13 -12.02
C LEU A 308 19.33 11.84 -10.66
N GLY A 309 19.17 11.09 -9.56
CA GLY A 309 19.10 11.57 -8.17
C GLY A 309 17.72 12.14 -7.79
N LEU A 310 17.03 12.78 -8.73
CA LEU A 310 15.67 13.33 -8.57
C LEU A 310 14.83 13.03 -9.82
N ASN A 311 13.51 13.24 -9.74
CA ASN A 311 12.67 13.25 -10.94
C ASN A 311 13.04 14.47 -11.79
N ARG A 312 13.53 14.24 -13.01
CA ARG A 312 13.97 15.28 -13.93
C ARG A 312 13.17 15.23 -15.23
N SER A 313 12.89 16.42 -15.77
CA SER A 313 12.37 16.56 -17.12
C SER A 313 13.51 16.57 -18.12
N PHE A 314 13.36 15.88 -19.24
CA PHE A 314 14.33 15.82 -20.33
C PHE A 314 13.61 15.61 -21.67
N ASN A 315 14.27 15.98 -22.76
CA ASN A 315 13.79 15.79 -24.13
C ASN A 315 14.92 15.41 -25.09
N HIS A 316 16.15 15.26 -24.59
CA HIS A 316 17.31 14.84 -25.37
C HIS A 316 18.14 13.82 -24.56
N VAL A 317 18.49 12.72 -25.22
CA VAL A 317 19.41 11.71 -24.71
C VAL A 317 20.50 11.47 -25.74
N LYS A 318 21.75 11.46 -25.28
CA LYS A 318 22.92 11.27 -26.13
C LYS A 318 23.74 10.10 -25.66
N LEU A 319 23.95 9.13 -26.55
CA LEU A 319 24.73 7.93 -26.30
C LEU A 319 25.96 7.93 -27.22
N LYS A 320 27.15 7.75 -26.67
CA LYS A 320 28.37 7.58 -27.47
C LYS A 320 28.91 6.17 -27.35
N MET A 321 28.63 5.34 -28.35
CA MET A 321 29.21 4.01 -28.47
C MET A 321 30.64 4.10 -29.00
N LEU A 322 31.56 3.38 -28.38
CA LEU A 322 32.97 3.31 -28.78
C LEU A 322 33.22 2.06 -29.62
N GLY A 323 34.14 2.19 -30.57
CA GLY A 323 34.55 1.12 -31.47
C GLY A 323 33.81 1.04 -32.79
N ILE A 324 34.17 0.03 -33.58
CA ILE A 324 33.73 -0.17 -34.96
C ILE A 324 32.49 -1.07 -35.07
N PHE A 325 31.99 -1.58 -33.94
CA PHE A 325 30.87 -2.51 -33.90
C PHE A 325 29.53 -1.78 -33.77
N TYR A 326 28.46 -2.42 -34.25
CA TYR A 326 27.09 -1.94 -34.15
C TYR A 326 26.28 -2.84 -33.21
N SER A 327 25.36 -2.25 -32.46
CA SER A 327 24.39 -2.96 -31.62
C SER A 327 23.02 -2.35 -31.80
N SER A 328 22.00 -3.19 -31.68
CA SER A 328 20.65 -2.70 -31.43
C SER A 328 20.49 -2.42 -29.94
N TYR A 329 19.59 -1.50 -29.59
CA TYR A 329 19.32 -1.17 -28.19
C TYR A 329 17.90 -0.65 -27.99
N TYR A 330 17.46 -0.60 -26.75
CA TYR A 330 16.25 0.14 -26.37
C TYR A 330 16.53 0.94 -25.10
N LEU A 331 15.80 2.06 -24.94
CA LEU A 331 15.85 2.88 -23.74
C LEU A 331 14.56 2.73 -22.96
N GLU A 332 14.68 2.66 -21.65
CA GLU A 332 13.53 2.69 -20.76
C GLU A 332 13.74 3.66 -19.61
N THR A 333 12.62 4.13 -19.09
CA THR A 333 12.57 5.11 -18.01
C THR A 333 11.77 4.56 -16.84
N SER A 334 12.11 4.99 -15.63
CA SER A 334 11.37 4.66 -14.43
C SER A 334 11.42 5.79 -13.41
N PHE A 335 10.39 5.88 -12.57
CA PHE A 335 10.37 6.75 -11.40
C PHE A 335 10.87 6.04 -10.13
N ASN A 336 10.77 4.70 -10.07
CA ASN A 336 10.94 3.94 -8.83
C ASN A 336 11.66 2.59 -8.99
N GLN A 337 12.24 2.30 -10.16
CA GLN A 337 12.86 1.02 -10.55
C GLN A 337 11.94 -0.21 -10.58
N ARG A 338 10.67 -0.10 -10.15
CA ARG A 338 9.71 -1.21 -10.14
C ARG A 338 8.95 -1.33 -11.47
N LYS A 339 8.55 -0.19 -12.04
CA LYS A 339 7.84 -0.12 -13.33
C LYS A 339 8.66 0.66 -14.33
N TRP A 340 8.89 0.07 -15.50
CA TRP A 340 9.68 0.64 -16.59
C TRP A 340 8.79 0.93 -17.79
N TYR A 341 9.04 2.07 -18.43
CA TYR A 341 8.35 2.52 -19.64
C TYR A 341 9.35 2.62 -20.77
N LYS A 342 9.05 1.96 -21.88
CA LYS A 342 9.92 2.01 -23.06
C LYS A 342 9.84 3.39 -23.69
N LEU A 343 10.98 4.06 -23.73
CA LEU A 343 11.14 5.41 -24.29
C LEU A 343 11.44 5.33 -25.79
N ILE A 344 12.30 4.40 -26.18
CA ILE A 344 12.60 4.11 -27.59
C ILE A 344 12.94 2.63 -27.76
N ASP A 345 12.58 2.06 -28.91
CA ASP A 345 12.89 0.68 -29.26
C ASP A 345 13.65 0.60 -30.58
N TYR A 346 14.98 0.56 -30.50
CA TYR A 346 15.84 0.35 -31.64
C TYR A 346 16.37 -1.09 -31.71
N SER A 347 15.64 -2.06 -31.14
CA SER A 347 16.06 -3.47 -31.10
C SER A 347 16.26 -4.10 -32.49
N GLN A 348 15.70 -3.50 -33.55
CA GLN A 348 15.79 -3.95 -34.94
C GLN A 348 16.83 -3.20 -35.79
N TYR A 349 17.48 -2.16 -35.25
CA TYR A 349 18.38 -1.29 -36.01
C TYR A 349 19.85 -1.51 -35.62
N ALA A 350 20.74 -1.47 -36.61
CA ALA A 350 22.18 -1.50 -36.39
C ALA A 350 22.68 -0.09 -36.02
N CYS A 351 22.79 0.20 -34.73
CA CYS A 351 23.22 1.52 -34.24
C CYS A 351 24.71 1.49 -33.90
N SER A 352 25.44 2.56 -34.23
CA SER A 352 26.88 2.70 -33.95
C SER A 352 27.25 4.15 -33.66
N TYR A 353 28.44 4.37 -33.11
CA TYR A 353 28.98 5.71 -32.83
C TYR A 353 28.04 6.55 -31.94
N GLU A 354 27.81 7.81 -32.30
CA GLU A 354 27.02 8.77 -31.53
C GLU A 354 25.54 8.74 -31.93
N GLN A 355 24.67 8.57 -30.93
CA GLN A 355 23.22 8.57 -31.09
C GLN A 355 22.67 9.79 -30.36
N ASN A 356 22.14 10.75 -31.12
CA ASN A 356 21.49 11.95 -30.61
C ASN A 356 19.97 11.75 -30.71
N LEU A 357 19.30 11.52 -29.59
CA LEU A 357 17.89 11.12 -29.52
C LEU A 357 17.07 12.26 -28.94
N TYR A 358 16.32 12.93 -29.82
CA TYR A 358 15.38 13.98 -29.43
C TYR A 358 13.96 13.41 -29.36
N PHE A 359 13.20 13.86 -28.36
CA PHE A 359 11.84 13.38 -28.12
C PHE A 359 10.83 14.52 -28.23
N ASP A 360 9.68 14.21 -28.83
CA ASP A 360 8.57 15.14 -28.92
C ASP A 360 7.90 15.29 -27.56
N GLY A 361 7.95 16.51 -27.01
CA GLY A 361 7.37 16.82 -25.70
C GLY A 361 8.34 16.62 -24.53
N VAL A 362 7.79 16.74 -23.32
CA VAL A 362 8.57 16.69 -22.07
C VAL A 362 8.43 15.32 -21.43
N HIS A 363 9.53 14.58 -21.35
CA HIS A 363 9.57 13.31 -20.64
C HIS A 363 10.08 13.51 -19.22
N GLN A 364 9.49 12.82 -18.25
CA GLN A 364 9.92 12.85 -16.85
C GLN A 364 10.35 11.47 -16.40
N ALA A 365 11.53 11.38 -15.77
CA ALA A 365 12.01 10.16 -15.17
C ALA A 365 13.03 10.45 -14.06
N ARG A 366 13.26 9.46 -13.20
CA ARG A 366 14.41 9.45 -12.29
C ARG A 366 15.50 8.51 -12.77
N TYR A 367 15.10 7.37 -13.30
CA TYR A 367 15.99 6.34 -13.80
C TYR A 367 15.87 6.22 -15.30
N ILE A 368 17.00 6.10 -15.99
CA ILE A 368 17.07 5.83 -17.43
C ILE A 368 18.03 4.67 -17.61
N ARG A 369 17.57 3.63 -18.33
CA ARG A 369 18.41 2.47 -18.66
C ARG A 369 18.56 2.30 -20.15
N ALA A 370 19.77 1.94 -20.56
CA ALA A 370 20.11 1.55 -21.92
C ALA A 370 20.48 0.07 -21.94
N VAL A 371 19.77 -0.70 -22.76
CA VAL A 371 19.99 -2.14 -22.92
C VAL A 371 20.37 -2.42 -24.37
N PHE A 372 21.57 -2.92 -24.58
CA PHE A 372 22.18 -3.26 -25.86
C PHE A 372 22.10 -4.77 -26.11
N SER A 373 21.84 -5.17 -27.35
CA SER A 373 21.80 -6.59 -27.75
C SER A 373 23.18 -7.23 -27.86
N LYS A 374 24.22 -6.44 -28.11
CA LYS A 374 25.63 -6.88 -28.18
C LYS A 374 26.47 -6.09 -27.19
N LEU A 375 27.55 -6.71 -26.74
CA LEU A 375 28.51 -6.07 -25.85
C LEU A 375 29.24 -4.97 -26.61
N ILE A 376 28.92 -3.71 -26.28
CA ILE A 376 29.54 -2.51 -26.83
C ILE A 376 29.95 -1.58 -25.67
N PRO A 377 31.20 -1.08 -25.67
CA PRO A 377 31.62 -0.07 -24.71
C PRO A 377 30.92 1.26 -24.99
N LEU A 378 30.17 1.76 -24.01
CA LEU A 378 29.55 3.07 -24.02
C LEU A 378 30.50 4.08 -23.36
N GLY A 379 30.98 5.05 -24.15
CA GLY A 379 31.91 6.08 -23.71
C GLY A 379 31.24 7.26 -23.01
N LYS A 380 30.02 7.61 -23.40
CA LYS A 380 29.21 8.69 -22.78
C LYS A 380 27.73 8.35 -22.76
N PHE A 381 27.06 8.77 -21.70
CA PHE A 381 25.60 8.75 -21.56
C PHE A 381 25.16 10.09 -20.98
N GLU A 382 24.69 10.98 -21.86
CA GLU A 382 24.24 12.32 -21.48
C GLU A 382 22.72 12.42 -21.60
N VAL A 383 22.13 13.21 -20.72
CA VAL A 383 20.68 13.47 -20.68
C VAL A 383 20.53 14.97 -20.51
N SER A 384 19.71 15.63 -21.31
CA SER A 384 19.50 17.07 -21.20
C SER A 384 18.06 17.47 -21.53
N PHE A 385 17.73 18.71 -21.13
CA PHE A 385 16.51 19.38 -21.55
C PHE A 385 16.90 20.54 -22.47
N ASP A 386 16.72 20.37 -23.77
CA ASP A 386 17.15 21.31 -24.77
C ASP A 386 15.98 22.23 -25.18
N SER A 387 16.25 23.55 -25.23
CA SER A 387 15.23 24.56 -25.57
C SER A 387 14.82 24.54 -27.04
N THR A 388 15.69 24.01 -27.90
CA THR A 388 15.52 23.93 -29.34
C THR A 388 15.61 22.47 -29.74
N VAL A 389 14.45 21.85 -29.98
CA VAL A 389 14.37 20.48 -30.46
C VAL A 389 14.35 20.52 -31.99
N PRO A 390 15.25 19.80 -32.69
CA PRO A 390 15.16 19.64 -34.15
C PRO A 390 13.80 19.06 -34.54
N GLU A 391 13.29 19.33 -35.74
CA GLU A 391 12.09 18.64 -36.22
C GLU A 391 12.37 17.13 -36.29
N VAL A 392 11.63 16.34 -35.54
CA VAL A 392 11.75 14.88 -35.53
C VAL A 392 10.52 14.29 -36.22
N HIS A 393 10.74 13.41 -37.20
CA HIS A 393 9.67 12.61 -37.80
C HIS A 393 9.99 11.13 -37.58
N ASN A 394 9.11 10.41 -36.88
CA ASN A 394 9.29 8.98 -36.55
C ASN A 394 10.66 8.66 -35.91
N HIS A 395 11.08 9.47 -34.93
CA HIS A 395 12.37 9.36 -34.24
C HIS A 395 13.63 9.61 -35.09
N ILE A 396 13.47 10.17 -36.29
CA ILE A 396 14.57 10.60 -37.18
C ILE A 396 14.61 12.13 -37.21
N ILE A 397 15.79 12.70 -36.97
CA ILE A 397 16.03 14.15 -37.06
C ILE A 397 15.93 14.56 -38.53
N TYR A 398 15.00 15.48 -38.84
CA TYR A 398 14.84 16.04 -40.17
C TYR A 398 15.96 17.08 -40.41
N PRO A 399 16.79 16.91 -41.45
CA PRO A 399 17.90 17.82 -41.69
C PRO A 399 17.37 19.20 -42.16
N SER A 400 17.73 20.26 -41.44
CA SER A 400 17.37 21.65 -41.77
C SER A 400 18.15 22.23 -42.96
N SER A 401 19.11 21.47 -43.53
CA SER A 401 19.91 21.84 -44.70
C SER A 401 20.30 20.60 -45.51
N ASN A 402 20.50 20.78 -46.82
CA ASN A 402 20.82 19.71 -47.76
C ASN A 402 22.13 18.99 -47.38
N VAL A 403 22.11 17.66 -47.22
CA VAL A 403 23.23 16.84 -46.67
C VAL A 403 24.11 16.24 -47.77
N ILE A 404 24.14 16.82 -48.97
CA ILE A 404 24.92 16.29 -50.10
C ILE A 404 26.00 17.30 -50.55
N TYR A 405 27.21 16.75 -50.75
CA TYR A 405 28.54 17.30 -51.10
C TYR A 405 29.42 17.61 -49.88
N SER A 406 30.63 17.05 -49.72
CA SER A 406 31.60 16.51 -50.68
C SER A 406 32.46 15.40 -50.04
N GLU A 407 32.81 14.39 -50.85
CA GLU A 407 33.92 13.44 -50.68
C GLU A 407 34.03 12.72 -49.34
N THR A 408 33.38 11.56 -49.21
CA THR A 408 34.03 10.25 -48.96
C THR A 408 32.93 9.17 -48.93
N LYS A 409 33.20 8.03 -49.57
CA LYS A 409 32.27 6.94 -49.85
C LYS A 409 31.42 6.51 -48.65
N ILE A 410 30.12 6.69 -48.77
CA ILE A 410 29.09 6.02 -47.97
C ILE A 410 29.04 4.55 -48.43
N PHE A 411 29.35 3.62 -47.54
CA PHE A 411 28.79 2.27 -47.61
C PHE A 411 27.81 2.13 -46.45
N MET A 412 26.52 2.18 -46.78
CA MET A 412 25.44 1.76 -45.90
C MET A 412 25.14 0.28 -46.20
N TRP A 413 25.22 -0.56 -45.18
CA TRP A 413 24.18 -1.53 -44.81
C TRP A 413 24.16 -1.62 -43.29
#